data_AF-A0A960XBX2-F1
#
_entry.id   AF-A0A960XBX2-F1
#
_cell.length_a   1.000
_cell.length_b   1.000
_cell.length_c   1.000
_cell.angle_alpha   90.00
_cell.angle_beta   90.00
_cell.angle_gamma   90.00
#
_symmetry.space_group_name_H-M   'P 1'
#
loop_
_entity.id
_entity.type
_entity.pdbx_description
1 polymer ?
#
loop_
_entity_poly.entity_id
_entity_poly.type
_entity_poly.pdbx_seq_one_letter_code
_entity_poly.pdbx_strand_id
1 'polypeptide(L)'
;MIRFYSLPLFCATIFLHAASPTMQYLEKHPPSEIKYHWYLDSANFVHKELFDKIILNEKEGFIGYHGSSLEYRIYQDVIKAVIENIVGIKVPENFHFLCIPGFYNQRIGSLEDVAKSFLPKVYFNSKIEHQLFPIAPSLYANHNCFGYSPGMHFTTNTSYKPFQHHIDEIKRYFTALGIDHQLADELLALGKTLLKNDRGILLQIFDTTKLDFADAHCYAAFPNSAPRKNETVSNLYSNGQYPSEIRMLLTDTWTLNPNAPLVIKRFDKTQTSIVKEYNKQLVERICNANYDANLVEAYRNKLYQIWGKQ
;
A
#
# COMPACT_ATOMS: atom_id res chain seq x y z
N MET A 1 42.87 29.70 -46.24
CA MET A 1 43.18 28.95 -45.00
C MET A 1 42.18 29.39 -43.93
N ILE A 2 41.04 28.68 -43.82
CA ILE A 2 39.96 28.98 -42.87
C ILE A 2 39.75 27.70 -42.08
N ARG A 3 40.06 27.73 -40.78
CA ARG A 3 39.83 26.60 -39.86
C ARG A 3 38.38 26.65 -39.38
N PHE A 4 37.57 25.71 -39.84
CA PHE A 4 36.28 25.43 -39.21
C PHE A 4 36.52 24.54 -37.99
N TYR A 5 36.25 25.07 -36.80
CA TYR A 5 36.08 24.27 -35.59
C TYR A 5 34.67 23.68 -35.62
N SER A 6 34.56 22.39 -35.93
CA SER A 6 33.34 21.63 -35.67
C SER A 6 33.20 21.42 -34.16
N LEU A 7 32.21 22.08 -33.55
CA LEU A 7 31.71 21.76 -32.21
C LEU A 7 31.42 20.24 -32.12
N PRO A 8 31.83 19.55 -31.04
CA PRO A 8 31.34 18.20 -30.81
C PRO A 8 29.84 18.30 -30.49
N LEU A 9 29.05 17.64 -31.33
CA LEU A 9 27.64 17.37 -31.14
C LEU A 9 27.51 16.55 -29.84
N PHE A 10 27.29 17.22 -28.72
CA PHE A 10 26.76 16.59 -27.50
C PHE A 10 25.33 16.17 -27.82
N CYS A 11 25.17 15.04 -28.52
CA CYS A 11 23.95 14.27 -28.47
C CYS A 11 23.83 13.76 -27.05
N ALA A 12 23.22 14.58 -26.19
CA ALA A 12 22.62 14.11 -24.97
C ALA A 12 21.78 12.89 -25.34
N THR A 13 22.23 11.72 -24.90
CA THR A 13 21.37 10.56 -24.76
C THR A 13 20.27 10.99 -23.80
N ILE A 14 19.19 11.54 -24.36
CA ILE A 14 17.90 11.61 -23.71
C ILE A 14 17.54 10.14 -23.51
N PHE A 15 17.91 9.59 -22.35
CA PHE A 15 17.23 8.43 -21.83
C PHE A 15 15.76 8.85 -21.78
N LEU A 16 15.00 8.43 -22.79
CA LEU A 16 13.55 8.34 -22.77
C LEU A 16 13.22 7.47 -21.56
N HIS A 17 13.20 8.07 -20.38
CA HIS A 17 12.48 7.52 -19.25
C HIS A 17 11.05 7.44 -19.77
N ALA A 18 10.54 6.22 -19.90
CA ALA A 18 9.12 6.02 -20.11
C ALA A 18 8.39 6.96 -19.13
N ALA A 19 7.54 7.85 -19.66
CA ALA A 19 6.88 8.85 -18.85
C ALA A 19 6.18 8.15 -17.66
N SER A 20 6.18 8.77 -16.49
CA SER A 20 5.58 8.17 -15.30
C SER A 20 4.14 7.72 -15.58
N PRO A 21 3.65 6.58 -15.06
CA PRO A 21 2.27 6.14 -15.25
C PRO A 21 1.23 7.23 -14.96
N THR A 22 1.45 8.03 -13.91
CA THR A 22 0.56 9.17 -13.63
C THR A 22 0.70 10.29 -14.66
N MET A 23 1.90 10.60 -15.15
CA MET A 23 2.07 11.60 -16.20
C MET A 23 1.38 11.17 -17.50
N GLN A 24 1.51 9.91 -17.91
CA GLN A 24 0.80 9.37 -19.07
C GLN A 24 -0.73 9.40 -18.90
N TYR A 25 -1.20 9.20 -17.67
CA TYR A 25 -2.61 9.35 -17.35
C TYR A 25 -3.08 10.81 -17.52
N LEU A 26 -2.28 11.78 -17.06
CA LEU A 26 -2.58 13.21 -17.15
C LEU A 26 -2.56 13.75 -18.59
N GLU A 27 -1.83 13.12 -19.50
CA GLU A 27 -1.88 13.45 -20.93
C GLU A 27 -3.26 13.16 -21.55
N LYS A 28 -3.95 12.14 -21.02
CA LYS A 28 -5.29 11.72 -21.49
C LYS A 28 -6.42 12.37 -20.70
N HIS A 29 -6.17 12.69 -19.43
CA HIS A 29 -7.14 13.25 -18.50
C HIS A 29 -6.59 14.53 -17.85
N PRO A 30 -6.89 15.70 -18.42
CA PRO A 30 -6.38 16.97 -17.91
C PRO A 30 -6.76 17.21 -16.44
N PRO A 31 -5.92 17.89 -15.64
CA PRO A 31 -6.22 18.19 -14.23
C PRO A 31 -7.58 18.86 -13.98
N SER A 32 -8.10 19.62 -14.95
CA SER A 32 -9.43 20.24 -14.86
C SER A 32 -10.57 19.21 -14.86
N GLU A 33 -10.45 18.14 -15.64
CA GLU A 33 -11.40 17.02 -15.67
C GLU A 33 -11.38 16.30 -14.31
N ILE A 34 -10.18 15.95 -13.84
CA ILE A 34 -9.98 15.28 -12.55
C ILE A 34 -10.59 16.10 -11.41
N LYS A 35 -10.31 17.40 -11.38
CA LYS A 35 -10.84 18.31 -10.36
C LYS A 35 -12.37 18.41 -10.42
N TYR A 36 -12.96 18.42 -11.61
CA TYR A 36 -14.40 18.45 -11.77
C TYR A 36 -15.06 17.21 -11.14
N HIS A 37 -14.55 16.01 -11.44
CA HIS A 37 -15.11 14.78 -10.87
C HIS A 37 -14.92 14.68 -9.35
N TRP A 38 -13.74 15.03 -8.85
CA TRP A 38 -13.51 15.02 -7.40
C TRP A 38 -14.38 16.04 -6.65
N TYR A 39 -14.68 17.20 -7.28
CA TYR A 39 -15.61 18.16 -6.70
C TYR A 39 -17.03 17.57 -6.58
N LEU A 40 -17.50 16.81 -7.58
CA LEU A 40 -18.79 16.11 -7.49
C LEU A 40 -18.83 15.12 -6.31
N ASP A 41 -17.68 14.53 -5.98
CA ASP A 41 -17.54 13.60 -4.86
C ASP A 41 -17.19 14.29 -3.52
N SER A 42 -17.40 15.61 -3.42
CA SER A 42 -17.09 16.42 -2.22
C SER A 42 -15.61 16.38 -1.79
N ALA A 43 -14.70 16.00 -2.69
CA ALA A 43 -13.26 16.01 -2.43
C ALA A 43 -12.66 17.35 -2.88
N ASN A 44 -12.16 18.14 -1.92
CA ASN A 44 -11.46 19.37 -2.20
C ASN A 44 -10.05 19.08 -2.75
N PHE A 45 -9.79 19.44 -4.01
CA PHE A 45 -8.48 19.32 -4.66
C PHE A 45 -7.48 20.31 -4.05
N VAL A 46 -6.90 19.97 -2.89
CA VAL A 46 -5.98 20.87 -2.16
C VAL A 46 -4.68 20.15 -1.78
N HIS A 47 -4.12 19.32 -2.66
CA HIS A 47 -2.78 18.72 -2.42
C HIS A 47 -1.92 18.61 -3.68
N LYS A 48 -2.10 19.51 -4.66
CA LYS A 48 -1.37 19.46 -5.93
C LYS A 48 0.15 19.39 -5.74
N GLU A 49 0.73 20.27 -4.92
CA GLU A 49 2.18 20.28 -4.69
C GLU A 49 2.71 18.98 -4.07
N LEU A 50 1.93 18.36 -3.17
CA LEU A 50 2.30 17.08 -2.57
C LEU A 50 2.23 15.97 -3.62
N PHE A 51 1.17 15.94 -4.42
CA PHE A 51 1.02 14.98 -5.50
C PHE A 51 2.10 15.12 -6.57
N ASP A 52 2.42 16.34 -7.00
CA ASP A 52 3.49 16.61 -7.95
C ASP A 52 4.83 16.05 -7.41
N LYS A 53 5.14 16.26 -6.12
CA LYS A 53 6.33 15.68 -5.46
C LYS A 53 6.30 14.15 -5.41
N ILE A 54 5.13 13.54 -5.18
CA ILE A 54 4.97 12.09 -5.12
C ILE A 54 5.16 11.47 -6.50
N ILE A 55 4.57 12.06 -7.54
CA ILE A 55 4.66 11.61 -8.93
C ILE A 55 6.12 11.61 -9.41
N LEU A 56 6.93 12.59 -9.01
CA LEU A 56 8.37 12.63 -9.31
C LEU A 56 9.16 11.43 -8.73
N ASN A 57 8.57 10.67 -7.80
CA ASN A 57 9.17 9.45 -7.27
C ASN A 57 8.78 8.17 -8.02
N GLU A 58 7.90 8.24 -9.01
CA GLU A 58 7.58 7.11 -9.91
C GLU A 58 8.81 6.78 -10.75
N LYS A 59 9.56 5.77 -10.29
CA LYS A 59 10.82 5.32 -10.88
C LYS A 59 10.73 3.83 -11.21
N GLU A 60 11.82 3.26 -11.72
CA GLU A 60 11.94 1.82 -11.98
C GLU A 60 11.43 0.98 -10.79
N GLY A 61 10.63 -0.05 -11.09
CA GLY A 61 10.00 -0.90 -10.07
C GLY A 61 8.69 -0.35 -9.49
N PHE A 62 8.24 0.85 -9.84
CA PHE A 62 6.94 1.36 -9.37
C PHE A 62 5.78 0.44 -9.79
N ILE A 63 5.02 -0.04 -8.80
CA ILE A 63 3.84 -0.89 -9.01
C ILE A 63 2.58 -0.03 -9.06
N GLY A 64 2.41 0.89 -8.11
CA GLY A 64 1.19 1.69 -8.01
C GLY A 64 1.00 2.38 -6.66
N TYR A 65 -0.20 2.93 -6.48
CA TYR A 65 -0.63 3.66 -5.30
C TYR A 65 -1.74 2.97 -4.54
N HIS A 66 -1.76 3.22 -3.22
CA HIS A 66 -2.91 2.95 -2.37
C HIS A 66 -3.17 4.14 -1.42
N GLY A 67 -4.26 4.87 -1.62
CA GLY A 67 -4.81 5.82 -0.66
C GLY A 67 -5.75 5.17 0.36
N SER A 68 -5.67 5.59 1.62
CA SER A 68 -6.51 5.08 2.69
C SER A 68 -6.71 6.11 3.80
N SER A 69 -7.46 5.73 4.82
CA SER A 69 -7.75 6.59 5.97
C SER A 69 -6.59 6.61 6.99
N LEU A 70 -6.63 7.59 7.88
CA LEU A 70 -5.75 7.72 9.02
C LEU A 70 -5.78 6.48 9.91
N GLU A 71 -6.93 5.86 10.06
CA GLU A 71 -7.06 4.68 10.92
C GLU A 71 -6.36 3.47 10.33
N TYR A 72 -6.29 3.38 9.00
CA TYR A 72 -5.42 2.39 8.37
C TYR A 72 -3.94 2.66 8.70
N ARG A 73 -3.51 3.93 8.71
CA ARG A 73 -2.14 4.27 9.17
C ARG A 73 -1.87 3.79 10.59
N ILE A 74 -2.77 4.10 11.51
CA ILE A 74 -2.65 3.71 12.92
C ILE A 74 -2.59 2.20 13.04
N TYR A 75 -3.42 1.49 12.28
CA TYR A 75 -3.40 0.04 12.17
C TYR A 75 -2.02 -0.50 11.74
N GLN A 76 -1.43 0.06 10.68
CA GLN A 76 -0.09 -0.33 10.23
C GLN A 76 0.99 -0.06 11.30
N ASP A 77 0.91 1.10 11.96
CA ASP A 77 1.86 1.52 12.98
C ASP A 77 1.79 0.61 14.22
N VAL A 78 0.59 0.22 14.66
CA VAL A 78 0.37 -0.73 15.77
C VAL A 78 0.96 -2.11 15.44
N ILE A 79 0.69 -2.66 14.25
CA ILE A 79 1.23 -3.97 13.85
C ILE A 79 2.75 -3.95 13.85
N LYS A 80 3.34 -2.92 13.24
CA LYS A 80 4.79 -2.75 13.18
C LYS A 80 5.39 -2.62 14.59
N ALA A 81 4.80 -1.79 15.45
CA ALA A 81 5.27 -1.61 16.82
C ALA A 81 5.24 -2.91 17.63
N VAL A 82 4.19 -3.71 17.53
CA VAL A 82 4.11 -5.02 18.20
C VAL A 82 5.17 -5.97 17.65
N ILE A 83 5.33 -6.06 16.33
CA ILE A 83 6.32 -6.96 15.70
C ILE A 83 7.75 -6.58 16.12
N GLU A 84 8.08 -5.29 16.14
CA GLU A 84 9.42 -4.83 16.50
C GLU A 84 9.70 -4.94 18.00
N ASN A 85 8.74 -4.58 18.87
CA ASN A 85 9.01 -4.37 20.30
C ASN A 85 8.53 -5.50 21.21
N ILE A 86 7.50 -6.26 20.82
CA ILE A 86 7.02 -7.43 21.57
C ILE A 86 7.56 -8.71 20.94
N VAL A 87 7.37 -8.86 19.62
CA VAL A 87 7.82 -10.05 18.90
C VAL A 87 9.34 -9.99 18.67
N GLY A 88 9.97 -8.82 18.64
CA GLY A 88 11.42 -8.69 18.53
C GLY A 88 11.96 -8.97 17.13
N ILE A 89 11.16 -8.74 16.08
CA ILE A 89 11.57 -8.89 14.68
C ILE A 89 11.78 -7.51 14.07
N LYS A 90 12.94 -7.29 13.44
CA LYS A 90 13.26 -6.00 12.84
C LYS A 90 12.49 -5.80 11.53
N VAL A 91 11.89 -4.63 11.36
CA VAL A 91 11.15 -4.27 10.15
C VAL A 91 11.85 -3.09 9.46
N PRO A 92 12.15 -3.15 8.15
CA PRO A 92 12.74 -2.03 7.44
C PRO A 92 11.89 -0.74 7.55
N GLU A 93 12.54 0.42 7.51
CA GLU A 93 11.86 1.71 7.63
C GLU A 93 10.79 1.90 6.54
N ASN A 94 11.14 1.58 5.29
CA ASN A 94 10.26 1.68 4.13
C ASN A 94 9.40 0.42 3.90
N PHE A 95 9.12 -0.34 4.96
CA PHE A 95 8.17 -1.44 4.92
C PHE A 95 7.02 -1.15 5.88
N HIS A 96 5.80 -1.31 5.38
CA HIS A 96 4.57 -1.17 6.14
C HIS A 96 3.70 -2.39 5.89
N PHE A 97 3.26 -3.04 6.97
CA PHE A 97 2.37 -4.18 6.86
C PHE A 97 1.06 -3.76 6.21
N LEU A 98 0.64 -4.47 5.16
CA LEU A 98 -0.65 -4.24 4.54
C LEU A 98 -1.79 -4.89 5.35
N CYS A 99 -1.43 -5.86 6.18
CA CYS A 99 -2.26 -6.49 7.20
C CYS A 99 -1.39 -7.32 8.18
N ILE A 100 -2.02 -7.89 9.21
CA ILE A 100 -1.39 -8.69 10.25
C ILE A 100 -0.87 -10.02 9.68
N PRO A 101 0.45 -10.28 9.71
CA PRO A 101 1.00 -11.52 9.20
C PRO A 101 0.56 -12.72 10.06
N GLY A 102 0.32 -13.87 9.42
CA GLY A 102 -0.10 -15.10 10.09
C GLY A 102 -1.60 -15.25 10.33
N PHE A 103 -2.42 -14.26 9.92
CA PHE A 103 -3.87 -14.25 10.15
C PHE A 103 -4.72 -14.46 8.89
N TYR A 104 -4.08 -14.86 7.78
CA TYR A 104 -4.71 -15.08 6.48
C TYR A 104 -5.04 -16.53 6.18
N ASN A 105 -5.92 -16.73 5.20
CA ASN A 105 -6.27 -18.06 4.73
C ASN A 105 -5.08 -18.69 3.98
N GLN A 106 -4.40 -19.61 4.66
CA GLN A 106 -3.23 -20.32 4.15
C GLN A 106 -3.52 -21.20 2.91
N ARG A 107 -4.79 -21.42 2.55
CA ARG A 107 -5.16 -22.19 1.35
C ARG A 107 -5.03 -21.40 0.05
N ILE A 108 -4.84 -20.07 0.12
CA ILE A 108 -4.66 -19.21 -1.04
C ILE A 108 -3.28 -18.60 -0.93
N GLY A 109 -2.31 -19.25 -1.58
CA GLY A 109 -0.90 -18.86 -1.54
C GLY A 109 -0.38 -18.31 -2.88
N SER A 110 -1.14 -18.48 -3.95
CA SER A 110 -0.72 -18.12 -5.31
C SER A 110 -1.84 -17.48 -6.13
N LEU A 111 -1.47 -16.81 -7.23
CA LEU A 111 -2.43 -16.29 -8.20
C LEU A 111 -3.22 -17.43 -8.89
N GLU A 112 -2.67 -18.64 -8.97
CA GLU A 112 -3.37 -19.82 -9.46
C GLU A 112 -4.53 -20.22 -8.52
N ASP A 113 -4.32 -20.16 -7.20
CA ASP A 113 -5.36 -20.43 -6.20
C ASP A 113 -6.45 -19.35 -6.22
N VAL A 114 -6.04 -18.10 -6.45
CA VAL A 114 -6.96 -16.97 -6.67
C VAL A 114 -7.82 -17.23 -7.91
N ALA A 115 -7.20 -17.63 -9.04
CA ALA A 115 -7.91 -17.95 -10.27
C ALA A 115 -8.95 -19.07 -10.08
N LYS A 116 -8.61 -20.13 -9.34
CA LYS A 116 -9.53 -21.24 -8.98
C LYS A 116 -10.72 -20.78 -8.11
N SER A 117 -10.58 -19.64 -7.43
CA SER A 117 -11.62 -19.09 -6.55
C SER A 117 -12.65 -18.24 -7.28
N PHE A 118 -12.35 -17.80 -8.50
CA PHE A 118 -13.31 -17.10 -9.36
C PHE A 118 -14.23 -18.13 -10.04
N LEU A 119 -15.48 -18.22 -9.58
CA LEU A 119 -16.48 -19.04 -10.24
C LEU A 119 -16.90 -18.37 -11.57
N PRO A 120 -17.15 -19.14 -12.64
CA PRO A 120 -17.76 -18.60 -13.84
C PRO A 120 -19.12 -17.97 -13.47
N LYS A 121 -19.28 -16.66 -13.73
CA LYS A 121 -20.49 -15.85 -13.50
C LYS A 121 -20.77 -15.37 -12.07
N VAL A 122 -19.87 -15.57 -11.09
CA VAL A 122 -20.03 -14.95 -9.76
C VAL A 122 -18.99 -13.85 -9.59
N TYR A 123 -19.47 -12.62 -9.45
CA TYR A 123 -18.66 -11.50 -8.99
C TYR A 123 -18.34 -11.73 -7.52
N PHE A 124 -17.09 -12.06 -7.24
CA PHE A 124 -16.52 -12.30 -5.91
C PHE A 124 -16.93 -13.56 -5.16
N ASN A 125 -15.92 -14.29 -4.71
CA ASN A 125 -15.99 -15.12 -3.52
C ASN A 125 -15.51 -14.26 -2.33
N SER A 126 -16.37 -13.97 -1.36
CA SER A 126 -16.02 -13.18 -0.16
C SER A 126 -14.83 -13.77 0.62
N LYS A 127 -14.53 -15.06 0.43
CA LYS A 127 -13.41 -15.74 1.09
C LYS A 127 -12.02 -15.23 0.67
N ILE A 128 -11.89 -14.59 -0.50
CA ILE A 128 -10.58 -14.14 -1.02
C ILE A 128 -10.38 -12.64 -0.89
N GLU A 129 -11.46 -11.87 -0.73
CA GLU A 129 -11.45 -10.41 -0.74
C GLU A 129 -10.50 -9.83 0.31
N HIS A 130 -10.44 -10.42 1.50
CA HIS A 130 -9.55 -9.95 2.57
C HIS A 130 -8.06 -10.10 2.23
N GLN A 131 -7.70 -11.00 1.32
CA GLN A 131 -6.34 -11.25 0.83
C GLN A 131 -5.99 -10.47 -0.45
N LEU A 132 -6.90 -9.66 -1.00
CA LEU A 132 -6.63 -8.91 -2.22
C LEU A 132 -6.51 -7.42 -1.92
N PHE A 133 -5.29 -6.91 -1.99
CA PHE A 133 -5.00 -5.51 -1.73
C PHE A 133 -5.14 -4.67 -3.02
N PRO A 134 -6.02 -3.64 -3.03
CA PRO A 134 -6.21 -2.78 -4.19
C PRO A 134 -5.04 -1.82 -4.37
N ILE A 135 -4.53 -1.75 -5.60
CA ILE A 135 -3.48 -0.84 -6.04
C ILE A 135 -3.94 -0.19 -7.34
N ALA A 136 -3.74 1.11 -7.46
CA ALA A 136 -4.02 1.85 -8.69
C ALA A 136 -2.71 2.20 -9.40
N PRO A 137 -2.60 1.98 -10.72
CA PRO A 137 -1.34 2.20 -11.45
C PRO A 137 -1.01 3.68 -11.67
N SER A 138 -1.94 4.59 -11.37
CA SER A 138 -1.72 6.03 -11.36
C SER A 138 -2.41 6.68 -10.17
N LEU A 139 -1.92 7.85 -9.76
CA LEU A 139 -2.46 8.57 -8.61
C LEU A 139 -3.92 9.03 -8.81
N TYR A 140 -4.28 9.29 -10.06
CA TYR A 140 -5.61 9.76 -10.47
C TYR A 140 -6.44 8.67 -11.14
N ALA A 141 -6.04 7.41 -11.01
CA ALA A 141 -6.80 6.29 -11.54
C ALA A 141 -8.23 6.30 -10.98
N ASN A 142 -9.17 5.91 -11.85
CA ASN A 142 -10.60 5.85 -11.57
C ASN A 142 -11.21 7.15 -11.02
N HIS A 143 -10.67 8.33 -11.36
CA HIS A 143 -11.23 9.61 -10.90
C HIS A 143 -12.62 9.90 -11.47
N ASN A 144 -13.01 9.29 -12.60
CA ASN A 144 -14.25 9.54 -13.33
C ASN A 144 -15.12 8.28 -13.52
N CYS A 145 -14.76 7.16 -12.89
CA CYS A 145 -15.48 5.90 -13.04
C CYS A 145 -15.57 5.14 -11.71
N PHE A 146 -16.46 4.17 -11.66
CA PHE A 146 -16.58 3.27 -10.51
C PHE A 146 -15.26 2.53 -10.29
N GLY A 147 -14.79 2.47 -9.04
CA GLY A 147 -13.56 1.76 -8.70
C GLY A 147 -12.82 2.37 -7.52
N TYR A 148 -11.65 1.80 -7.26
CA TYR A 148 -10.73 2.30 -6.25
C TYR A 148 -9.95 3.51 -6.77
N SER A 149 -10.06 4.67 -6.11
CA SER A 149 -9.31 5.88 -6.47
C SER A 149 -8.38 6.32 -5.33
N PRO A 150 -7.05 6.13 -5.45
CA PRO A 150 -6.13 6.36 -4.34
C PRO A 150 -6.04 7.85 -3.98
N GLY A 151 -6.02 8.75 -4.97
CA GLY A 151 -5.97 10.19 -4.74
C GLY A 151 -7.21 10.72 -4.02
N MET A 152 -8.40 10.20 -4.36
CA MET A 152 -9.63 10.53 -3.66
C MET A 152 -9.63 10.02 -2.22
N HIS A 153 -9.32 8.74 -1.99
CA HIS A 153 -9.26 8.15 -0.64
C HIS A 153 -8.27 8.89 0.28
N PHE A 154 -7.10 9.27 -0.24
CA PHE A 154 -6.15 10.10 0.48
C PHE A 154 -6.69 11.50 0.81
N THR A 155 -7.44 12.11 -0.13
CA THR A 155 -7.96 13.46 0.01
C THR A 155 -9.12 13.51 1.01
N THR A 156 -10.03 12.55 0.95
CA THR A 156 -11.24 12.49 1.79
C THR A 156 -11.03 11.75 3.10
N ASN A 157 -9.82 11.24 3.35
CA ASN A 157 -9.50 10.42 4.52
C ASN A 157 -10.44 9.19 4.65
N THR A 158 -10.65 8.49 3.54
CA THR A 158 -11.51 7.30 3.49
C THR A 158 -10.70 6.06 3.16
N SER A 159 -11.21 4.89 3.54
CA SER A 159 -10.61 3.59 3.25
C SER A 159 -11.59 2.73 2.48
N TYR A 160 -11.06 1.79 1.69
CA TYR A 160 -11.87 0.75 1.06
C TYR A 160 -12.55 -0.14 2.11
N LYS A 161 -11.91 -0.34 3.26
CA LYS A 161 -12.48 -1.11 4.38
C LYS A 161 -13.04 -0.17 5.45
N PRO A 162 -14.17 -0.51 6.09
CA PRO A 162 -14.69 0.26 7.21
C PRO A 162 -13.69 0.34 8.36
N PHE A 163 -13.67 1.48 9.05
CA PHE A 163 -12.85 1.71 10.23
C PHE A 163 -12.92 0.57 11.27
N GLN A 164 -14.14 0.12 11.60
CA GLN A 164 -14.37 -0.93 12.60
C GLN A 164 -13.62 -2.23 12.28
N HIS A 165 -13.41 -2.53 11.00
CA HIS A 165 -12.66 -3.71 10.59
C HIS A 165 -11.22 -3.69 11.11
N HIS A 166 -10.54 -2.55 11.03
CA HIS A 166 -9.13 -2.45 11.42
C HIS A 166 -8.94 -2.60 12.94
N ILE A 167 -9.82 -2.00 13.74
CA ILE A 167 -9.78 -2.16 15.21
C ILE A 167 -10.11 -3.60 15.62
N ASP A 168 -11.08 -4.25 14.97
CA ASP A 168 -11.43 -5.65 15.26
C ASP A 168 -10.27 -6.60 14.94
N GLU A 169 -9.53 -6.34 13.85
CA GLU A 169 -8.33 -7.10 13.51
C GLU A 169 -7.22 -6.92 14.55
N ILE A 170 -6.98 -5.70 15.04
CA ILE A 170 -6.00 -5.45 16.13
C ILE A 170 -6.42 -6.18 17.40
N LYS A 171 -7.71 -6.13 17.78
CA LYS A 171 -8.21 -6.83 18.98
C LYS A 171 -8.02 -8.34 18.87
N ARG A 172 -8.29 -8.92 17.70
CA ARG A 172 -8.02 -10.34 17.42
C ARG A 172 -6.53 -10.66 17.54
N TYR A 173 -5.67 -9.78 17.02
CA TYR A 173 -4.23 -9.96 17.11
C TYR A 173 -3.71 -9.85 18.55
N PHE A 174 -4.20 -8.88 19.32
CA PHE A 174 -3.85 -8.72 20.73
C PHE A 174 -4.26 -9.93 21.54
N THR A 175 -5.49 -10.43 21.32
CA THR A 175 -5.98 -11.67 21.94
C THR A 175 -5.04 -12.85 21.66
N ALA A 176 -4.56 -12.99 20.42
CA ALA A 176 -3.64 -14.06 20.03
C ALA A 176 -2.26 -13.97 20.69
N LEU A 177 -1.89 -12.81 21.23
CA LEU A 177 -0.62 -12.58 21.94
C LEU A 177 -0.82 -12.47 23.47
N GLY A 178 -2.06 -12.62 23.97
CA GLY A 178 -2.38 -12.41 25.38
C GLY A 178 -2.31 -10.94 25.83
N ILE A 179 -2.44 -9.99 24.89
CA ILE A 179 -2.52 -8.55 25.16
C ILE A 179 -3.99 -8.16 25.40
N ASP A 180 -4.23 -7.28 26.37
CA ASP A 180 -5.57 -6.75 26.64
C ASP A 180 -6.15 -6.03 25.41
N HIS A 181 -7.37 -6.39 25.01
CA HIS A 181 -8.06 -5.76 23.89
C HIS A 181 -8.35 -4.29 24.10
N GLN A 182 -8.42 -3.81 25.36
CA GLN A 182 -8.72 -2.40 25.66
C GLN A 182 -7.62 -1.49 25.13
N LEU A 183 -6.37 -1.97 25.14
CA LEU A 183 -5.23 -1.26 24.58
C LEU A 183 -5.43 -0.92 23.10
N ALA A 184 -6.15 -1.74 22.33
CA ALA A 184 -6.40 -1.47 20.92
C ALA A 184 -7.22 -0.18 20.72
N ASP A 185 -8.24 0.03 21.55
CA ASP A 185 -9.08 1.23 21.52
C ASP A 185 -8.28 2.47 22.00
N GLU A 186 -7.42 2.31 23.00
CA GLU A 186 -6.55 3.37 23.51
C GLU A 186 -5.53 3.86 22.48
N LEU A 187 -4.83 2.93 21.81
CA LEU A 187 -3.84 3.26 20.78
C LEU A 187 -4.47 3.95 19.58
N LEU A 188 -5.71 3.60 19.29
CA LEU A 188 -6.49 4.23 18.24
C LEU A 188 -6.94 5.63 18.63
N ALA A 189 -7.44 5.82 19.85
CA ALA A 189 -7.75 7.14 20.38
C ALA A 189 -6.51 8.06 20.41
N LEU A 190 -5.35 7.52 20.81
CA LEU A 190 -4.06 8.21 20.75
C LEU A 190 -3.74 8.71 19.34
N GLY A 191 -3.82 7.81 18.35
CA GLY A 191 -3.56 8.16 16.96
C GLY A 191 -4.51 9.22 16.41
N LYS A 192 -5.82 9.08 16.67
CA LYS A 192 -6.82 10.08 16.26
C LYS A 192 -6.56 11.45 16.89
N THR A 193 -6.17 11.46 18.16
CA THR A 193 -5.90 12.69 18.91
C THR A 193 -4.66 13.41 18.37
N LEU A 194 -3.54 12.70 18.18
CA LEU A 194 -2.28 13.32 17.78
C LEU A 194 -2.20 13.61 16.28
N LEU A 195 -2.74 12.73 15.45
CA LEU A 195 -2.50 12.76 14.00
C LEU A 195 -3.56 13.56 13.22
N LYS A 196 -4.69 13.90 13.83
CA LYS A 196 -5.86 14.61 13.28
C LYS A 196 -6.60 13.85 12.16
N ASN A 197 -7.90 13.64 12.34
CA ASN A 197 -8.78 12.84 11.47
C ASN A 197 -9.06 13.41 10.06
N ASP A 198 -8.41 14.49 9.64
CA ASP A 198 -8.54 15.07 8.28
C ASP A 198 -7.42 14.61 7.33
N ARG A 199 -6.61 13.64 7.76
CA ARG A 199 -5.37 13.24 7.07
C ARG A 199 -5.40 11.77 6.65
N GLY A 200 -5.78 11.53 5.41
CA GLY A 200 -5.53 10.24 4.76
C GLY A 200 -4.04 9.95 4.60
N ILE A 201 -3.73 8.70 4.26
CA ILE A 201 -2.39 8.27 3.88
C ILE A 201 -2.35 7.78 2.44
N LEU A 202 -1.21 7.96 1.80
CA LEU A 202 -0.96 7.44 0.46
C LEU A 202 0.28 6.56 0.51
N LEU A 203 0.12 5.30 0.14
CA LEU A 203 1.21 4.36 -0.06
C LEU A 203 1.61 4.39 -1.53
N GLN A 204 2.91 4.42 -1.78
CA GLN A 204 3.53 4.24 -3.08
C GLN A 204 4.39 2.98 -3.03
N ILE A 205 4.04 2.00 -3.85
CA ILE A 205 4.58 0.64 -3.75
C ILE A 205 5.54 0.40 -4.90
N PHE A 206 6.70 -0.16 -4.56
CA PHE A 206 7.77 -0.49 -5.48
C PHE A 206 8.21 -1.93 -5.32
N ASP A 207 8.61 -2.52 -6.43
CA ASP A 207 9.25 -3.81 -6.57
C ASP A 207 10.73 -3.60 -6.93
N THR A 208 11.65 -4.05 -6.07
CA THR A 208 13.09 -3.92 -6.30
C THR A 208 13.64 -4.90 -7.33
N THR A 209 12.84 -5.90 -7.75
CA THR A 209 13.15 -6.89 -8.79
C THR A 209 12.64 -6.47 -10.17
N LYS A 210 12.36 -5.17 -10.38
CA LYS A 210 11.95 -4.62 -11.69
C LYS A 210 10.66 -5.23 -12.25
N LEU A 211 9.67 -5.42 -11.38
CA LEU A 211 8.33 -5.97 -11.64
C LEU A 211 8.24 -7.51 -11.70
N ASP A 212 9.34 -8.26 -11.54
CA ASP A 212 9.27 -9.73 -11.45
C ASP A 212 8.40 -10.21 -10.27
N PHE A 213 8.55 -9.56 -9.09
CA PHE A 213 7.68 -9.84 -7.94
C PHE A 213 6.25 -9.38 -8.19
N ALA A 214 6.06 -8.21 -8.80
CA ALA A 214 4.74 -7.71 -9.15
C ALA A 214 4.00 -8.70 -10.07
N ASP A 215 4.68 -9.26 -11.06
CA ASP A 215 4.13 -10.22 -12.00
C ASP A 215 3.77 -11.57 -11.35
N ALA A 216 4.50 -11.98 -10.30
CA ALA A 216 4.24 -13.20 -9.57
C ALA A 216 3.10 -13.07 -8.53
N HIS A 217 2.88 -11.87 -7.99
CA HIS A 217 2.00 -11.64 -6.83
C HIS A 217 0.86 -10.66 -7.08
N CYS A 218 0.79 -10.05 -8.26
CA CYS A 218 -0.28 -9.15 -8.63
C CYS A 218 -0.95 -9.59 -9.93
N TYR A 219 -2.19 -9.19 -10.10
CA TYR A 219 -2.89 -9.31 -11.38
C TYR A 219 -3.65 -8.03 -11.70
N ALA A 220 -3.75 -7.71 -12.98
CA ALA A 220 -4.56 -6.60 -13.43
C ALA A 220 -6.05 -6.94 -13.30
N ALA A 221 -6.82 -5.98 -12.82
CA ALA A 221 -8.23 -6.16 -12.55
C ALA A 221 -9.09 -5.05 -13.17
N PHE A 222 -10.34 -5.40 -13.44
CA PHE A 222 -11.41 -4.42 -13.57
C PHE A 222 -11.73 -3.80 -12.20
N PRO A 223 -12.44 -2.66 -12.14
CA PRO A 223 -12.69 -1.93 -10.88
C PRO A 223 -13.44 -2.70 -9.78
N ASN A 224 -13.95 -3.89 -10.09
CA ASN A 224 -14.60 -4.83 -9.17
C ASN A 224 -13.70 -6.05 -8.88
N SER A 225 -12.37 -5.90 -8.87
CA SER A 225 -11.39 -7.00 -8.67
C SER A 225 -11.42 -8.16 -9.66
N ALA A 226 -12.33 -8.18 -10.63
CA ALA A 226 -12.40 -9.26 -11.61
C ALA A 226 -11.10 -9.26 -12.42
N PRO A 227 -10.40 -10.40 -12.55
CA PRO A 227 -9.19 -10.48 -13.34
C PRO A 227 -9.44 -10.00 -14.78
N ARG A 228 -8.53 -9.18 -15.29
CA ARG A 228 -8.45 -8.89 -16.72
C ARG A 228 -7.87 -10.10 -17.47
N LYS A 229 -7.69 -9.97 -18.79
CA LYS A 229 -6.93 -10.96 -19.58
C LYS A 229 -5.59 -11.25 -18.88
N ASN A 230 -5.08 -12.46 -19.08
CA ASN A 230 -3.84 -12.94 -18.47
C ASN A 230 -2.63 -12.14 -18.98
N GLU A 231 -2.41 -10.99 -18.37
CA GLU A 231 -1.35 -10.04 -18.68
C GLU A 231 -0.67 -9.64 -17.37
N THR A 232 0.66 -9.67 -17.40
CA THR A 232 1.50 -9.30 -16.27
C THR A 232 1.54 -7.78 -16.10
N VAL A 233 1.92 -7.29 -14.91
CA VAL A 233 2.01 -5.86 -14.64
C VAL A 233 3.08 -5.22 -15.51
N SER A 234 4.23 -5.89 -15.68
CA SER A 234 5.32 -5.45 -16.55
C SER A 234 4.89 -5.29 -18.01
N ASN A 235 4.12 -6.23 -18.57
CA ASN A 235 3.64 -6.19 -19.94
C ASN A 235 2.64 -5.05 -20.17
N LEU A 236 1.75 -4.82 -19.22
CA LEU A 236 0.81 -3.70 -19.26
C LEU A 236 1.55 -2.37 -19.37
N TYR A 237 2.52 -2.14 -18.48
CA TYR A 237 3.29 -0.90 -18.47
C TYR A 237 4.17 -0.74 -19.72
N SER A 238 4.78 -1.82 -20.20
CA SER A 238 5.61 -1.81 -21.41
C SER A 238 4.80 -1.44 -22.66
N ASN A 239 3.51 -1.80 -22.70
CA ASN A 239 2.60 -1.49 -23.79
C ASN A 239 1.86 -0.15 -23.63
N GLY A 240 2.20 0.65 -22.62
CA GLY A 240 1.48 1.89 -22.30
C GLY A 240 0.00 1.67 -21.92
N GLN A 241 -0.33 0.46 -21.46
CA GLN A 241 -1.65 0.08 -20.98
C GLN A 241 -1.66 0.13 -19.45
N TYR A 242 -2.45 1.05 -18.90
CA TYR A 242 -2.61 1.18 -17.47
C TYR A 242 -3.99 0.62 -17.11
N PRO A 243 -4.07 -0.50 -16.37
CA PRO A 243 -5.36 -1.03 -15.95
C PRO A 243 -6.07 -0.03 -15.02
N SER A 244 -7.38 -0.17 -14.85
CA SER A 244 -8.09 0.59 -13.81
C SER A 244 -7.59 0.23 -12.42
N GLU A 245 -7.21 -1.04 -12.21
CA GLU A 245 -6.82 -1.57 -10.92
C GLU A 245 -5.81 -2.71 -11.07
N ILE A 246 -4.95 -2.85 -10.06
CA ILE A 246 -4.05 -3.97 -9.84
C ILE A 246 -4.43 -4.55 -8.47
N ARG A 247 -4.54 -5.87 -8.39
CA ARG A 247 -4.81 -6.58 -7.14
C ARG A 247 -3.57 -7.35 -6.74
N MET A 248 -3.02 -7.01 -5.58
CA MET A 248 -1.89 -7.71 -4.98
C MET A 248 -2.39 -8.76 -4.00
N LEU A 249 -1.93 -10.00 -4.17
CA LEU A 249 -2.26 -11.11 -3.28
C LEU A 249 -1.44 -11.02 -2.00
N LEU A 250 -2.14 -10.86 -0.88
CA LEU A 250 -1.56 -10.81 0.45
C LEU A 250 -1.22 -12.22 0.95
N THR A 251 0.06 -12.48 1.11
CA THR A 251 0.62 -13.72 1.66
C THR A 251 1.65 -13.44 2.73
N ASP A 252 1.73 -14.34 3.72
CA ASP A 252 2.72 -14.25 4.78
C ASP A 252 4.14 -14.39 4.24
N THR A 253 4.36 -15.24 3.25
CA THR A 253 5.70 -15.53 2.68
C THR A 253 6.29 -14.36 1.91
N TRP A 254 5.45 -13.57 1.23
CA TRP A 254 5.89 -12.57 0.26
C TRP A 254 5.46 -11.16 0.67
N THR A 255 4.23 -10.76 0.43
CA THR A 255 3.81 -9.36 0.58
C THR A 255 3.76 -8.86 2.02
N LEU A 256 3.68 -9.78 3.00
CA LEU A 256 3.72 -9.46 4.43
C LEU A 256 5.07 -9.83 5.07
N ASN A 257 6.03 -10.28 4.27
CA ASN A 257 7.39 -10.56 4.72
C ASN A 257 8.24 -9.29 4.58
N PRO A 258 8.80 -8.74 5.67
CA PRO A 258 9.66 -7.56 5.62
C PRO A 258 10.93 -7.72 4.77
N ASN A 259 11.31 -8.96 4.45
CA ASN A 259 12.47 -9.29 3.60
C ASN A 259 12.13 -9.46 2.11
N ALA A 260 10.85 -9.38 1.74
CA ALA A 260 10.45 -9.44 0.34
C ALA A 260 10.96 -8.23 -0.45
N PRO A 261 11.06 -8.31 -1.78
CA PRO A 261 11.52 -7.22 -2.64
C PRO A 261 10.50 -6.07 -2.78
N LEU A 262 9.78 -5.74 -1.71
CA LEU A 262 8.81 -4.66 -1.65
C LEU A 262 9.37 -3.47 -0.88
N VAL A 263 9.23 -2.29 -1.48
CA VAL A 263 9.43 -1.00 -0.82
C VAL A 263 8.11 -0.26 -0.83
N ILE A 264 7.62 0.10 0.35
CA ILE A 264 6.35 0.80 0.55
C ILE A 264 6.68 2.15 1.15
N LYS A 265 6.62 3.21 0.34
CA LYS A 265 6.75 4.58 0.84
C LYS A 265 5.38 5.06 1.29
N ARG A 266 5.30 5.66 2.47
CA ARG A 266 4.08 6.28 2.98
C ARG A 266 4.20 7.79 2.98
N PHE A 267 3.19 8.44 2.43
CA PHE A 267 3.02 9.89 2.44
C PHE A 267 1.79 10.24 3.26
N ASP A 268 1.94 11.24 4.11
CA ASP A 268 0.84 11.82 4.87
C ASP A 268 1.06 13.33 5.07
N LYS A 269 0.03 14.02 5.54
CA LYS A 269 0.03 15.49 5.70
C LYS A 269 0.52 15.93 7.09
N THR A 270 1.02 15.00 7.90
CA THR A 270 1.35 15.23 9.29
C THR A 270 2.77 15.77 9.41
N GLN A 271 2.92 16.79 10.25
CA GLN A 271 4.24 17.33 10.56
C GLN A 271 5.12 16.26 11.22
N THR A 272 6.39 16.20 10.82
CA THR A 272 7.34 15.19 11.30
C THR A 272 7.48 15.18 12.83
N SER A 273 7.42 16.32 13.49
CA SER A 273 7.46 16.42 14.96
C SER A 273 6.28 15.71 15.62
N ILE A 274 5.07 15.89 15.09
CA ILE A 274 3.85 15.23 15.57
C ILE A 274 3.93 13.71 15.34
N VAL A 275 4.42 13.27 14.18
CA VAL A 275 4.62 11.84 13.88
C VAL A 275 5.61 11.22 14.86
N LYS A 276 6.73 11.90 15.14
CA LYS A 276 7.73 11.44 16.11
C LYS A 276 7.15 11.29 17.51
N GLU A 277 6.38 12.29 17.97
CA GLU A 277 5.73 12.25 19.28
C GLU A 277 4.71 11.10 19.37
N TYR A 278 3.86 10.95 18.34
CA TYR A 278 2.94 9.82 18.25
C TYR A 278 3.65 8.48 18.30
N ASN A 279 4.71 8.28 17.51
CA ASN A 279 5.45 7.01 17.47
C ASN A 279 6.10 6.71 18.82
N LYS A 280 6.66 7.72 19.49
CA LYS A 280 7.23 7.57 20.83
C LYS A 280 6.18 7.07 21.82
N GLN A 281 5.03 7.73 21.86
CA GLN A 281 3.91 7.39 22.74
C GLN A 281 3.25 6.05 22.42
N LEU A 282 3.20 5.66 21.15
CA LEU A 282 2.73 4.35 20.69
C LEU A 282 3.66 3.25 21.21
N VAL A 283 4.97 3.38 20.96
CA VAL A 283 5.97 2.40 21.37
C VAL A 283 6.01 2.26 22.89
N GLU A 284 5.96 3.37 23.64
CA GLU A 284 5.91 3.34 25.10
C GLU A 284 4.73 2.52 25.63
N ARG A 285 3.52 2.73 25.08
CA ARG A 285 2.33 1.96 25.47
C ARG A 285 2.43 0.49 25.11
N ILE A 286 2.97 0.16 23.93
CA ILE A 286 3.18 -1.22 23.48
C ILE A 286 4.22 -1.94 24.35
N CYS A 287 5.34 -1.30 24.66
CA CYS A 287 6.38 -1.91 25.51
C CYS A 287 5.92 -2.15 26.95
N ASN A 288 5.00 -1.33 27.45
CA ASN A 288 4.42 -1.46 28.79
C ASN A 288 3.21 -2.40 28.84
N ALA A 289 2.77 -2.94 27.70
CA ALA A 289 1.64 -3.85 27.66
C ALA A 289 1.99 -5.19 28.31
N ASN A 290 1.05 -5.74 29.10
CA ASN A 290 1.14 -7.13 29.50
C ASN A 290 0.82 -8.04 28.30
N TYR A 291 1.58 -9.11 28.14
CA TYR A 291 1.40 -10.12 27.10
C TYR A 291 1.76 -11.51 27.63
N ASP A 292 1.29 -12.55 26.96
CA ASP A 292 1.67 -13.93 27.27
C ASP A 292 2.95 -14.29 26.50
N ALA A 293 4.05 -14.48 27.24
CA ALA A 293 5.36 -14.79 26.67
C ALA A 293 5.37 -16.08 25.82
N ASN A 294 4.57 -17.09 26.18
CA ASN A 294 4.50 -18.34 25.43
C ASN A 294 3.76 -18.15 24.11
N LEU A 295 2.67 -17.36 24.10
CA LEU A 295 1.94 -17.03 22.88
C LEU A 295 2.79 -16.18 21.93
N VAL A 296 3.52 -15.19 22.47
CA VAL A 296 4.45 -14.37 21.70
C VAL A 296 5.57 -15.22 21.10
N GLU A 297 6.16 -16.14 21.87
CA GLU A 297 7.21 -17.03 21.37
C GLU A 297 6.68 -18.00 20.30
N ALA A 298 5.47 -18.54 20.47
CA ALA A 298 4.83 -19.38 19.47
C ALA A 298 4.58 -18.60 18.16
N TYR A 299 4.09 -17.36 18.27
CA TYR A 299 3.87 -16.49 17.12
C TYR A 299 5.18 -16.10 16.43
N ARG A 300 6.22 -15.73 17.19
CA ARG A 300 7.58 -15.48 16.68
C ARG A 300 8.10 -16.67 15.89
N ASN A 301 8.02 -17.88 16.45
CA ASN A 301 8.48 -19.10 15.79
C ASN A 301 7.70 -19.40 14.51
N LYS A 302 6.38 -19.18 14.50
CA LYS A 302 5.57 -19.27 13.28
C LYS A 302 6.07 -18.29 12.22
N LEU A 303 6.33 -17.03 12.58
CA LEU A 303 6.86 -16.04 11.63
C LEU A 303 8.24 -16.42 11.10
N TYR A 304 9.17 -16.89 11.95
CA TYR A 304 10.47 -17.37 11.50
C TYR A 304 10.41 -18.61 10.60
N GLN A 305 9.44 -19.50 10.81
CA GLN A 305 9.22 -20.63 9.90
C GLN A 305 8.78 -20.15 8.50
N ILE A 306 7.99 -19.07 8.44
CA ILE A 306 7.46 -18.54 7.18
C ILE A 306 8.49 -17.65 6.47
N TRP A 307 9.17 -16.77 7.20
CA TRP A 307 10.08 -15.75 6.64
C TRP A 307 11.54 -16.19 6.56
N GLY A 308 11.89 -17.29 7.23
CA GLY A 308 13.26 -17.62 7.57
C GLY A 308 13.73 -16.88 8.83
N LYS A 309 14.78 -17.39 9.48
CA LYS A 309 15.46 -16.69 10.58
C LYS A 309 16.29 -15.54 10.00
N GLN A 310 16.10 -14.34 10.54
CA GLN A 310 16.97 -13.18 10.29
C GLN A 310 18.24 -13.25 11.13
#